data_AF-R7N6K0-F1
#
_entry.id   AF-R7N6K0-F1
#
_cell.length_a   1.000
_cell.length_b   1.000
_cell.length_c   1.000
_cell.angle_alpha   90.00
_cell.angle_beta   90.00
_cell.angle_gamma   90.00
#
_symmetry.space_group_name_H-M   'P 1'
#
loop_
_entity.id
_entity.type
_entity.pdbx_description
1 polymer ?
#
loop_
_entity_poly.entity_id
_entity_poly.type
_entity_poly.pdbx_seq_one_letter_code
_entity_poly.pdbx_strand_id
1 'polypeptide(L)'
;MYYSYVMGIDDSILRLEAKGFTIIKDGNNYQVSFPEDKARCWEDYIKKHLEVEYWNEYLTEDKVIFLFHLQDGFKRYEVKDYHNDEVLGLCEKLCNCKFASIKQMLSDNSFYGSIF
;
A
#
# COMPACT_ATOMS: atom_id res chain seq x y z
N MET A 1 3.18 9.63 -11.01
CA MET A 1 2.11 8.59 -10.97
C MET A 1 2.39 7.69 -9.79
N TYR A 2 1.38 7.33 -9.00
CA TYR A 2 1.54 6.49 -7.81
C TYR A 2 0.98 5.08 -8.03
N TYR A 3 1.51 4.12 -7.30
CA TYR A 3 1.23 2.69 -7.51
C TYR A 3 1.02 1.97 -6.19
N SER A 4 -0.04 1.18 -6.07
CA SER A 4 -0.35 0.38 -4.88
C SER A 4 -0.75 -1.03 -5.25
N TYR A 5 -0.27 -2.00 -4.49
CA TYR A 5 -0.76 -3.36 -4.48
C TYR A 5 -1.64 -3.55 -3.25
N VAL A 6 -2.90 -3.90 -3.46
CA VAL A 6 -3.92 -3.94 -2.42
C VAL A 6 -4.39 -5.36 -2.20
N MET A 7 -4.36 -5.78 -0.95
CA MET A 7 -4.84 -7.07 -0.48
C MET A 7 -5.99 -6.85 0.50
N GLY A 8 -6.91 -7.80 0.60
CA GLY A 8 -7.96 -7.81 1.62
C GLY A 8 -9.03 -6.73 1.45
N ILE A 9 -9.21 -6.18 0.24
CA ILE A 9 -10.29 -5.25 -0.07
C ILE A 9 -11.23 -5.89 -1.10
N ASP A 10 -12.53 -5.70 -0.91
CA ASP A 10 -13.56 -6.24 -1.80
C ASP A 10 -13.70 -5.44 -3.12
N ASP A 11 -14.61 -5.88 -3.98
CA ASP A 11 -14.87 -5.25 -5.28
C ASP A 11 -15.39 -3.80 -5.19
N SER A 12 -15.62 -3.24 -3.99
CA SER A 12 -15.94 -1.81 -3.82
C SER A 12 -14.86 -0.88 -4.34
N ILE A 13 -13.61 -1.36 -4.42
CA ILE A 13 -12.47 -0.59 -4.93
C ILE A 13 -12.68 -0.15 -6.39
N LEU A 14 -13.36 -0.98 -7.19
CA LEU A 14 -13.63 -0.72 -8.62
C LEU A 14 -14.41 0.60 -8.83
N ARG A 15 -15.14 1.08 -7.82
CA ARG A 15 -15.83 2.38 -7.89
C ARG A 15 -14.88 3.57 -8.01
N LEU A 16 -13.60 3.40 -7.67
CA LEU A 16 -12.58 4.45 -7.80
C LEU A 16 -12.18 4.69 -9.26
N GLU A 17 -12.47 3.77 -10.20
CA GLU A 17 -12.23 4.00 -11.63
C GLU A 17 -12.92 5.28 -12.12
N ALA A 18 -14.15 5.52 -11.67
CA ALA A 18 -14.91 6.74 -11.95
C ALA A 18 -14.26 8.03 -11.41
N LYS A 19 -13.25 7.91 -10.53
CA LYS A 19 -12.47 9.02 -9.97
C LYS A 19 -11.09 9.17 -10.60
N GLY A 20 -10.77 8.39 -11.63
CA GLY A 20 -9.51 8.44 -12.38
C GLY A 20 -8.43 7.50 -11.87
N PHE A 21 -8.80 6.45 -11.13
CA PHE A 21 -7.88 5.37 -10.75
C PHE A 21 -7.86 4.30 -11.86
N THR A 22 -6.70 3.73 -12.14
CA THR A 22 -6.60 2.50 -12.94
C THR A 22 -6.53 1.32 -11.98
N ILE A 23 -7.45 0.36 -12.11
CA ILE A 23 -7.50 -0.81 -11.23
C ILE A 23 -7.45 -2.06 -12.10
N ILE A 24 -6.47 -2.93 -11.83
CA ILE A 24 -6.29 -4.20 -12.51
C ILE A 24 -6.41 -5.30 -11.46
N LYS A 25 -7.33 -6.23 -11.68
CA LYS A 25 -7.51 -7.38 -10.78
C LYS A 25 -6.36 -8.37 -10.94
N ASP A 26 -5.81 -8.82 -9.82
CA ASP A 26 -4.74 -9.81 -9.74
C ASP A 26 -5.14 -10.91 -8.74
N GLY A 27 -5.81 -11.95 -9.25
CA GLY A 27 -6.45 -12.97 -8.41
C GLY A 27 -7.54 -12.37 -7.51
N ASN A 28 -7.29 -12.40 -6.18
CA ASN A 28 -8.16 -11.80 -5.16
C ASN A 28 -7.69 -10.40 -4.72
N ASN A 29 -6.62 -9.89 -5.33
CA ASN A 29 -5.99 -8.63 -5.00
C ASN A 29 -6.12 -7.64 -6.17
N TYR A 30 -5.59 -6.43 -5.98
CA TYR A 30 -5.68 -5.36 -6.96
C TYR A 30 -4.35 -4.63 -7.13
N GLN A 31 -3.96 -4.42 -8.39
CA GLN A 31 -2.93 -3.46 -8.77
C GLN A 31 -3.61 -2.14 -9.09
N VAL A 32 -3.17 -1.07 -8.45
CA VAL A 32 -3.81 0.24 -8.54
C VAL A 32 -2.77 1.27 -8.96
N SER A 33 -3.08 2.10 -9.95
CA SER A 33 -2.29 3.28 -10.28
C SER A 33 -3.15 4.54 -10.36
N PHE A 34 -2.62 5.65 -9.87
CA PHE A 34 -3.37 6.90 -9.76
C PHE A 34 -2.45 8.14 -9.73
N PRO A 35 -2.92 9.30 -10.21
CA PRO A 35 -2.13 10.53 -10.17
C PRO A 35 -2.01 11.08 -8.75
N GLU A 36 -0.98 11.90 -8.53
CA GLU A 36 -0.62 12.43 -7.20
C GLU A 36 -1.78 13.18 -6.52
N ASP A 37 -2.57 13.93 -7.28
CA ASP A 37 -3.73 14.69 -6.78
C ASP A 37 -4.82 13.79 -6.17
N LYS A 38 -4.77 12.47 -6.41
CA LYS A 38 -5.68 11.47 -5.85
C LYS A 38 -5.16 10.81 -4.58
N ALA A 39 -3.94 11.10 -4.12
CA ALA A 39 -3.36 10.48 -2.94
C ALA A 39 -4.27 10.60 -1.70
N ARG A 40 -4.85 11.78 -1.45
CA ARG A 40 -5.79 11.94 -0.34
C ARG A 40 -7.06 11.08 -0.51
N CYS A 41 -7.59 11.00 -1.72
CA CYS A 41 -8.76 10.16 -2.02
C CYS A 41 -8.44 8.67 -1.80
N TRP A 42 -7.21 8.26 -2.11
CA TRP A 42 -6.72 6.91 -1.88
C TRP A 42 -6.59 6.60 -0.39
N GLU A 43 -5.90 7.45 0.36
CA GLU A 43 -5.72 7.27 1.81
C GLU A 43 -7.06 7.24 2.57
N ASP A 44 -8.01 8.11 2.20
CA ASP A 44 -9.36 8.13 2.77
C ASP A 44 -10.16 6.86 2.46
N TYR A 45 -9.92 6.25 1.29
CA TYR A 45 -10.52 4.98 0.92
C TYR A 45 -9.91 3.84 1.74
N ILE A 46 -8.58 3.71 1.75
CA ILE A 46 -7.88 2.68 2.51
C ILE A 46 -8.25 2.74 3.99
N LYS A 47 -8.27 3.93 4.61
CA LYS A 47 -8.67 4.09 6.02
C LYS A 47 -10.06 3.56 6.34
N LYS A 48 -11.01 3.57 5.40
CA LYS A 48 -12.38 3.09 5.60
C LYS A 48 -12.55 1.60 5.34
N HIS A 49 -11.70 1.03 4.49
CA HIS A 49 -11.89 -0.32 3.94
C HIS A 49 -10.83 -1.33 4.41
N LEU A 50 -9.66 -0.86 4.86
CA LEU A 50 -8.61 -1.72 5.38
C LEU A 50 -9.01 -2.28 6.75
N GLU A 51 -8.88 -3.59 6.92
CA GLU A 51 -9.17 -4.25 8.20
C GLU A 51 -8.16 -3.87 9.30
N VAL A 52 -8.57 -4.01 10.56
CA VAL A 52 -7.68 -3.81 11.71
C VAL A 52 -6.60 -4.90 11.70
N GLU A 53 -5.38 -4.53 12.05
CA GLU A 53 -4.15 -5.34 11.95
C GLU A 53 -3.69 -5.64 10.52
N TYR A 54 -4.11 -4.83 9.56
CA TYR A 54 -3.55 -4.84 8.20
C TYR A 54 -2.87 -3.52 7.86
N TRP A 55 -2.10 -3.56 6.77
CA TRP A 55 -1.52 -2.38 6.17
C TRP A 55 -1.75 -2.38 4.65
N ASN A 56 -1.64 -1.21 4.06
CA ASN A 56 -1.45 -1.03 2.63
C ASN A 56 -0.32 -0.03 2.41
N GLU A 57 0.28 -0.07 1.23
CA GLU A 57 1.33 0.84 0.85
C GLU A 57 1.19 1.29 -0.60
N TYR A 58 1.78 2.44 -0.91
CA TYR A 58 1.89 2.89 -2.29
C TYR A 58 3.21 3.60 -2.55
N LEU A 59 3.76 3.35 -3.74
CA LEU A 59 4.96 3.98 -4.26
C LEU A 59 4.60 5.36 -4.80
N THR A 60 5.41 6.35 -4.42
CA THR A 60 5.41 7.69 -5.00
C THR A 60 6.68 7.90 -5.82
N GLU A 61 6.96 9.14 -6.24
CA GLU A 61 8.16 9.45 -7.02
C GLU A 61 9.45 9.38 -6.18
N ASP A 62 9.41 9.79 -4.90
CA ASP A 62 10.60 9.89 -4.03
C ASP A 62 10.52 9.06 -2.74
N LYS A 63 9.36 8.48 -2.43
CA LYS A 63 9.11 7.77 -1.17
C LYS A 63 8.05 6.68 -1.30
N VAL A 64 7.96 5.85 -0.27
CA VAL A 64 6.85 4.91 -0.09
C VAL A 64 5.99 5.41 1.06
N ILE A 65 4.68 5.40 0.86
CA ILE A 65 3.72 5.72 1.92
C ILE A 65 3.14 4.42 2.44
N PHE A 66 3.24 4.20 3.75
CA PHE A 66 2.64 3.08 4.44
C PHE A 66 1.44 3.55 5.27
N LEU A 67 0.36 2.79 5.18
CA LEU A 67 -0.93 3.04 5.81
C LEU A 67 -1.28 1.83 6.66
N PHE A 68 -1.09 1.95 7.98
CA PHE A 68 -1.38 0.87 8.93
C PHE A 68 -2.71 1.13 9.61
N HIS A 69 -3.57 0.12 9.66
CA HIS A 69 -4.73 0.13 10.55
C HIS A 69 -4.41 -0.78 11.73
N LEU A 70 -3.97 -0.19 12.84
CA LEU A 70 -3.61 -0.91 14.06
C LEU A 70 -4.78 -0.88 15.05
N GLN A 71 -4.70 -1.71 16.10
CA GLN A 71 -5.70 -1.75 17.18
C GLN A 71 -5.91 -0.38 17.87
N ASP A 72 -4.85 0.44 17.94
CA ASP A 72 -4.88 1.79 18.52
C ASP A 72 -5.28 2.88 17.50
N GLY A 73 -5.52 2.50 16.25
CA GLY A 73 -6.00 3.38 15.18
C GLY A 73 -5.13 3.37 13.93
N PHE A 74 -5.41 4.33 13.04
CA PHE A 74 -4.75 4.42 11.75
C PHE A 74 -3.47 5.25 11.82
N LYS A 75 -2.35 4.70 11.34
CA LYS A 75 -1.04 5.36 11.29
C LYS A 75 -0.53 5.45 9.85
N ARG A 76 0.09 6.58 9.53
CA ARG A 76 0.67 6.88 8.22
C ARG A 76 2.15 7.16 8.37
N TYR A 77 2.97 6.48 7.58
CA TYR A 77 4.42 6.69 7.56
C TYR A 77 4.88 7.07 6.16
N GLU A 78 5.82 8.00 6.10
CA GLU A 78 6.56 8.34 4.88
C GLU A 78 7.95 7.73 5.00
N VAL A 79 8.29 6.84 4.07
CA VAL A 79 9.59 6.15 4.06
C VAL A 79 10.37 6.58 2.82
N LYS A 80 11.46 7.32 3.05
CA LYS A 80 12.43 7.68 2.02
C LYS A 80 13.56 6.65 1.99
N ASP A 81 14.14 6.45 0.80
CA ASP A 81 15.27 5.53 0.57
C ASP A 81 15.06 4.09 1.08
N TYR A 82 13.80 3.69 1.31
CA TYR A 82 13.42 2.38 1.84
C TYR A 82 14.01 2.02 3.21
N HIS A 83 14.35 3.02 4.03
CA HIS A 83 14.91 2.82 5.37
C HIS A 83 13.99 3.36 6.46
N ASN A 84 13.38 2.45 7.22
CA ASN A 84 12.63 2.77 8.43
C ASN A 84 12.42 1.48 9.27
N ASP A 85 13.15 1.35 10.38
CA ASP A 85 13.11 0.14 11.21
C ASP A 85 11.76 -0.09 11.88
N GLU A 86 11.03 0.99 12.21
CA GLU A 86 9.69 0.91 12.79
C GLU A 86 8.70 0.33 11.78
N VAL A 87 8.70 0.85 10.55
CA VAL A 87 7.83 0.36 9.48
C VAL A 87 8.17 -1.08 9.13
N LEU A 88 9.44 -1.43 8.99
CA LEU A 88 9.87 -2.81 8.74
C LEU A 88 9.37 -3.74 9.86
N GLY A 89 9.57 -3.35 11.12
CA GLY A 89 9.10 -4.12 12.27
C GLY A 89 7.58 -4.27 12.33
N LEU A 90 6.83 -3.25 11.91
CA LEU A 90 5.36 -3.33 11.79
C LEU A 90 4.95 -4.33 10.71
N CYS A 91 5.54 -4.24 9.51
CA CYS A 91 5.26 -5.19 8.42
C CYS A 91 5.55 -6.64 8.87
N GLU A 92 6.74 -6.87 9.45
CA GLU A 92 7.14 -8.19 9.96
C GLU A 92 6.20 -8.74 11.03
N LYS A 93 5.75 -7.86 11.95
CA LYS A 93 4.80 -8.23 13.00
C LYS A 93 3.44 -8.62 12.43
N LEU A 94 2.91 -7.84 11.48
CA LEU A 94 1.58 -8.07 10.91
C LEU A 94 1.55 -9.30 9.97
N CYS A 95 2.61 -9.55 9.19
CA CYS A 95 2.72 -10.75 8.36
C CYS A 95 3.22 -12.00 9.11
N ASN A 96 3.67 -11.84 10.36
CA ASN A 96 4.38 -12.86 11.13
C ASN A 96 5.56 -13.49 10.35
N CYS A 97 6.36 -12.64 9.70
CA CYS A 97 7.43 -13.04 8.80
C CYS A 97 8.62 -12.06 8.92
N LYS A 98 9.80 -12.44 8.40
CA LYS A 98 11.00 -11.59 8.42
C LYS A 98 11.36 -11.13 7.03
N PHE A 99 11.73 -9.86 6.91
CA PHE A 99 12.14 -9.25 5.65
C PHE A 99 13.58 -8.78 5.74
N ALA A 100 14.32 -8.90 4.63
CA ALA A 100 15.69 -8.39 4.57
C ALA A 100 15.74 -6.85 4.60
N SER A 101 14.77 -6.20 3.96
CA SER A 101 14.58 -4.75 3.96
C SER A 101 13.20 -4.41 3.39
N ILE A 102 12.76 -3.16 3.56
CA ILE A 102 11.54 -2.64 2.91
C ILE A 102 11.69 -2.73 1.38
N LYS A 103 12.86 -2.39 0.85
CA LYS A 103 13.10 -2.43 -0.60
C LYS A 103 12.90 -3.84 -1.17
N GLN A 104 13.51 -4.85 -0.53
CA GLN A 104 13.38 -6.24 -0.97
C GLN A 104 11.94 -6.72 -0.89
N MET A 105 11.27 -6.45 0.25
CA MET A 105 9.85 -6.79 0.46
C MET A 105 8.96 -6.25 -0.68
N LEU A 106 9.18 -5.00 -1.10
CA LEU A 106 8.43 -4.40 -2.18
C LEU A 106 8.83 -4.99 -3.54
N SER A 107 10.13 -5.11 -3.85
CA SER A 107 10.58 -5.62 -5.15
C SER A 107 10.25 -7.10 -5.40
N ASP A 108 10.07 -7.88 -4.34
CA ASP A 108 9.62 -9.28 -4.42
C ASP A 108 8.16 -9.39 -4.90
N ASN A 109 7.36 -8.33 -4.75
CA ASN A 109 6.07 -8.23 -5.40
C ASN A 109 6.27 -7.93 -6.89
N SER A 110 5.84 -8.84 -7.76
CA SER A 110 6.01 -8.72 -9.22
C SER A 110 5.49 -7.40 -9.81
N PHE A 111 4.44 -6.82 -9.23
CA PHE A 111 3.91 -5.53 -9.68
C PHE A 111 4.92 -4.41 -9.43
N TYR A 112 5.39 -4.27 -8.20
CA TYR A 112 6.40 -3.25 -7.86
C TYR A 112 7.75 -3.54 -8.51
N GLY A 113 8.15 -4.81 -8.63
CA GLY A 113 9.35 -5.25 -9.33
C GLY A 113 9.45 -4.71 -10.77
N SER A 114 8.33 -4.46 -11.43
CA SER A 114 8.27 -3.87 -12.77
C SER A 114 8.33 -2.33 -12.80
N ILE A 115 8.21 -1.69 -11.65
CA ILE A 115 8.23 -0.22 -11.47
C ILE A 115 9.64 0.26 -11.09
N PHE A 116 10.41 -0.59 -10.39
CA PHE A 116 11.81 -0.33 -10.02
C PHE A 116 12.77 -0.27 -11.21
#